data_AF-A0AAD0S4N3-F1
#
_entry.id   AF-A0AAD0S4N3-F1
#
_cell.length_a   1.000
_cell.length_b   1.000
_cell.length_c   1.000
_cell.angle_alpha   90.00
_cell.angle_beta   90.00
_cell.angle_gamma   90.00
#
_symmetry.space_group_name_H-M   'P 1'
#
loop_
_entity.id
_entity.type
_entity.pdbx_description
1 polymer ?
#
loop_
_entity_poly.entity_id
_entity_poly.type
_entity_poly.pdbx_seq_one_letter_code
_entity_poly.pdbx_strand_id
1 'polypeptide(L)'
;MAFTNTQLTTFNALGEKLEKAGVPLIYITLGIIYIWFGGIKFSAGQAEGMYGMIANNPLVSWMYALFSKQGLVNFLGSLEIIIGLLFFARFINPALSVLGGLLSMALFTVTISMMVFLSGITSDAGFPVLSFVGEFLLKDIGLFAASLFVAGNSLKALVAKQNAQ
;
A
#
# COMPACT_ATOMS: atom_id res chain seq x y z
N MET A 1 -26.76 -2.04 29.18
CA MET A 1 -26.86 -3.49 29.48
C MET A 1 -25.44 -4.05 29.42
N ALA A 2 -24.94 -4.69 30.48
CA ALA A 2 -23.60 -5.23 30.52
C ALA A 2 -23.57 -6.67 29.97
N PHE A 3 -22.51 -7.02 29.24
CA PHE A 3 -22.31 -8.39 28.75
C PHE A 3 -21.99 -9.36 29.89
N THR A 4 -22.40 -10.61 29.75
CA THR A 4 -22.06 -11.67 30.70
C THR A 4 -20.62 -12.14 30.52
N ASN A 5 -20.04 -12.75 31.55
CA ASN A 5 -18.67 -13.30 31.48
C ASN A 5 -18.50 -14.32 30.35
N THR A 6 -19.52 -15.15 30.10
CA THR A 6 -19.51 -16.12 28.98
C THR A 6 -19.47 -15.43 27.62
N GLN A 7 -20.22 -14.33 27.45
CA GLN A 7 -20.18 -13.51 26.24
C GLN A 7 -18.80 -12.89 26.05
N LEU A 8 -18.21 -12.32 27.10
CA LEU A 8 -16.87 -11.71 27.04
C LEU A 8 -15.78 -12.73 26.65
N THR A 9 -15.79 -13.92 27.24
CA THR A 9 -14.84 -14.99 26.87
C THR A 9 -15.00 -15.41 25.41
N THR A 10 -16.25 -15.52 24.93
CA THR A 10 -16.54 -15.87 23.54
C THR A 10 -16.05 -14.78 22.58
N PHE A 11 -16.28 -13.51 22.91
CA PHE A 11 -15.82 -12.38 22.10
C PHE A 11 -14.30 -12.29 22.03
N ASN A 12 -13.60 -12.53 23.15
CA ASN A 12 -12.14 -12.57 23.17
C ASN A 12 -11.60 -13.70 22.29
N ALA A 13 -12.12 -14.92 22.45
CA ALA A 13 -11.69 -16.07 21.67
C ALA A 13 -11.96 -15.89 20.15
N LEU A 14 -13.08 -15.24 19.80
CA LEU A 14 -13.38 -14.90 18.41
C LEU A 14 -12.43 -13.82 17.88
N GLY A 15 -12.19 -12.76 18.67
CA GLY A 15 -11.28 -11.68 18.32
C GLY A 15 -9.86 -12.19 18.04
N GLU A 16 -9.32 -13.03 18.91
CA GLU A 16 -8.00 -13.66 18.73
C GLU A 16 -7.93 -14.49 17.45
N LYS A 17 -8.98 -15.28 17.15
CA LYS A 17 -9.03 -16.08 15.92
C LYS A 17 -9.06 -15.20 14.67
N LEU A 18 -9.87 -14.13 14.68
CA LEU A 18 -9.98 -13.19 13.57
C LEU A 18 -8.66 -12.45 13.34
N GLU A 19 -8.01 -11.97 14.40
CA GLU A 19 -6.71 -11.30 14.29
C GLU A 19 -5.62 -12.25 13.80
N LYS A 20 -5.57 -13.48 14.33
CA LYS A 20 -4.61 -14.51 13.91
C LYS A 20 -4.77 -14.89 12.43
N ALA A 21 -5.99 -14.83 11.89
CA ALA A 21 -6.25 -15.04 10.47
C ALA A 21 -5.98 -13.77 9.64
N GLY A 22 -6.35 -12.59 10.15
CA GLY A 22 -6.23 -11.31 9.46
C GLY A 22 -4.78 -10.88 9.22
N VAL A 23 -3.89 -11.15 10.19
CA VAL A 23 -2.46 -10.81 10.08
C VAL A 23 -1.81 -11.42 8.84
N PRO A 24 -1.81 -12.75 8.60
CA PRO A 24 -1.21 -13.30 7.37
C PRO A 24 -1.96 -12.83 6.10
N LEU A 25 -3.28 -12.67 6.16
CA LEU A 25 -4.08 -12.23 5.02
C LEU A 25 -3.72 -10.82 4.53
N ILE A 26 -3.36 -9.89 5.43
CA ILE A 26 -2.96 -8.54 5.02
C ILE A 26 -1.67 -8.57 4.19
N TYR A 27 -0.68 -9.40 4.56
CA TYR A 27 0.57 -9.54 3.79
C TYR A 27 0.32 -10.17 2.43
N ILE A 28 -0.49 -11.23 2.38
CA ILE A 28 -0.85 -11.92 1.13
C ILE A 28 -1.59 -10.95 0.20
N THR A 29 -2.57 -10.23 0.72
CA THR A 29 -3.40 -9.30 -0.06
C THR A 29 -2.56 -8.14 -0.59
N LEU A 30 -1.73 -7.52 0.25
CA LEU A 30 -0.80 -6.48 -0.20
C LEU A 30 0.18 -7.02 -1.25
N GLY A 31 0.72 -8.24 -1.04
CA GLY A 31 1.59 -8.90 -2.00
C GLY A 31 0.94 -9.04 -3.39
N ILE A 32 -0.30 -9.54 -3.43
CA ILE A 32 -1.08 -9.69 -4.67
C ILE A 32 -1.32 -8.33 -5.33
N ILE A 33 -1.82 -7.35 -4.57
CA ILE A 33 -2.11 -6.00 -5.07
C ILE A 33 -0.87 -5.39 -5.73
N TYR A 34 0.28 -5.45 -5.05
CA TYR A 34 1.53 -4.88 -5.53
C TYR A 34 2.07 -5.55 -6.80
N ILE A 35 2.03 -6.88 -6.87
CA ILE A 35 2.42 -7.61 -8.08
C ILE A 35 1.51 -7.23 -9.25
N TRP A 36 0.20 -7.09 -9.01
CA TRP A 36 -0.75 -6.73 -10.06
C TRP A 36 -0.57 -5.28 -10.53
N PHE A 37 -0.41 -4.34 -9.59
CA PHE A 37 -0.15 -2.93 -9.90
C PHE A 37 1.13 -2.77 -10.71
N GLY A 38 2.21 -3.39 -10.26
CA GLY A 38 3.49 -3.31 -10.96
C GLY A 38 3.48 -4.05 -12.30
N GLY A 39 2.84 -5.22 -12.38
CA GLY A 39 2.74 -6.01 -13.62
C GLY A 39 2.03 -5.27 -14.74
N ILE A 40 0.94 -4.55 -14.44
CA ILE A 40 0.19 -3.79 -15.44
C ILE A 40 1.03 -2.65 -16.03
N LYS A 41 1.98 -2.08 -15.29
CA LYS A 41 2.82 -0.95 -15.75
C LYS A 41 3.76 -1.28 -16.92
N PHE A 42 4.00 -2.56 -17.20
CA PHE A 42 4.77 -2.99 -18.36
C PHE A 42 3.93 -3.07 -19.64
N SER A 43 2.60 -2.88 -19.55
CA SER A 43 1.70 -2.83 -20.70
C SER A 43 1.85 -1.52 -21.48
N ALA A 44 1.66 -1.59 -22.80
CA ALA A 44 1.68 -0.41 -23.66
C ALA A 44 0.58 0.60 -23.26
N GLY A 45 0.90 1.90 -23.32
CA GLY A 45 -0.05 2.98 -23.06
C GLY A 45 -0.11 3.47 -21.60
N GLN A 46 0.44 2.74 -20.64
CA GLN A 46 0.43 3.16 -19.22
C GLN A 46 1.30 4.39 -18.94
N ALA A 47 2.37 4.57 -19.73
CA ALA A 47 3.29 5.69 -19.57
C ALA A 47 2.62 7.06 -19.76
N GLU A 48 1.69 7.18 -20.71
CA GLU A 48 1.03 8.46 -20.97
C GLU A 48 -0.01 8.80 -19.89
N GLY A 49 -0.78 7.81 -19.44
CA GLY A 49 -1.73 7.99 -18.33
C GLY A 49 -1.03 8.41 -17.04
N MET A 50 0.08 7.75 -16.71
CA MET A 50 0.87 8.10 -15.51
C MET A 50 1.62 9.42 -15.66
N TYR A 51 2.08 9.76 -16.87
CA TYR A 51 2.74 11.04 -17.12
C TYR A 51 1.83 12.22 -16.75
N GLY A 52 0.56 12.18 -17.15
CA GLY A 52 -0.41 13.21 -16.79
C GLY A 52 -0.61 13.37 -15.29
N MET A 53 -0.44 12.29 -14.50
CA MET A 53 -0.58 12.31 -13.05
C MET A 53 0.68 12.76 -12.30
N ILE A 54 1.86 12.40 -12.83
CA ILE A 54 3.15 12.59 -12.14
C ILE A 54 3.80 13.92 -12.50
N ALA A 55 3.67 14.39 -13.74
CA ALA A 55 4.44 15.52 -14.26
C ALA A 55 4.23 16.83 -13.47
N ASN A 56 3.05 17.02 -12.87
CA ASN A 56 2.71 18.21 -12.09
C ASN A 56 2.84 18.02 -10.57
N ASN A 57 3.24 16.83 -10.10
CA ASN A 57 3.35 16.55 -8.68
C ASN A 57 4.72 16.97 -8.13
N PRO A 58 4.81 17.92 -7.18
CA PRO A 58 6.09 18.46 -6.70
C PRO A 58 6.98 17.43 -6.00
N LEU A 59 6.43 16.30 -5.54
CA LEU A 59 7.20 15.26 -4.87
C LEU A 59 8.00 14.37 -5.85
N VAL A 60 7.53 14.24 -7.10
CA VAL A 60 8.02 13.21 -8.03
C VAL A 60 8.26 13.69 -9.45
N SER A 61 7.86 14.91 -9.81
CA SER A 61 8.08 15.46 -11.16
C SER A 61 9.57 15.52 -11.54
N TRP A 62 10.46 15.73 -10.57
CA TRP A 62 11.91 15.75 -10.76
C TRP A 62 12.48 14.42 -11.30
N MET A 63 11.78 13.29 -11.10
CA MET A 63 12.22 11.99 -11.61
C MET A 63 12.27 11.96 -13.15
N TYR A 64 11.49 12.79 -13.83
CA TYR A 64 11.57 12.94 -15.29
C TYR A 64 12.87 13.59 -15.78
N ALA A 65 13.66 14.20 -14.90
CA ALA A 65 15.02 14.63 -15.25
C ALA A 65 16.00 13.45 -15.36
N LEU A 66 15.70 12.32 -14.72
CA LEU A 66 16.54 11.12 -14.70
C LEU A 66 16.02 10.01 -15.61
N PHE A 67 14.69 9.92 -15.78
CA PHE A 67 14.03 8.85 -16.51
C PHE A 67 13.20 9.37 -17.68
N SER A 68 13.14 8.60 -18.77
CA SER A 68 12.11 8.79 -19.79
C SER A 68 10.71 8.46 -19.24
N LYS A 69 9.65 8.86 -19.93
CA LYS A 69 8.26 8.54 -19.54
C LYS A 69 8.08 7.04 -19.26
N GLN A 70 8.48 6.20 -20.22
CA GLN A 70 8.40 4.74 -20.07
C GLN A 70 9.40 4.22 -19.02
N GLY A 71 10.60 4.80 -18.95
CA GLY A 71 11.61 4.42 -17.97
C GLY A 71 11.12 4.57 -16.53
N LEU A 72 10.44 5.68 -16.22
CA LEU A 72 9.89 5.92 -14.90
C LEU A 72 8.76 4.94 -14.57
N VAL A 73 7.85 4.67 -15.51
CA VAL A 73 6.76 3.72 -15.30
C VAL A 73 7.28 2.29 -15.11
N ASN A 74 8.27 1.87 -15.90
CA ASN A 74 8.94 0.59 -15.72
C ASN A 74 9.62 0.49 -14.35
N PHE A 75 10.33 1.55 -13.93
CA PHE A 75 10.97 1.61 -12.63
C PHE A 75 9.97 1.48 -11.48
N LEU A 76 8.88 2.25 -11.52
CA LEU A 76 7.81 2.14 -10.53
C LEU A 76 7.15 0.75 -10.54
N GLY A 77 6.97 0.16 -11.72
CA GLY A 77 6.43 -1.21 -11.85
C GLY A 77 7.35 -2.26 -11.23
N SER A 78 8.66 -2.17 -11.46
CA SER A 78 9.65 -3.03 -10.81
C SER A 78 9.66 -2.84 -9.29
N LEU A 79 9.61 -1.59 -8.80
CA LEU A 79 9.55 -1.31 -7.37
C LEU A 79 8.29 -1.92 -6.73
N GLU A 80 7.13 -1.79 -7.37
CA GLU A 80 5.88 -2.36 -6.87
C GLU A 80 5.95 -3.89 -6.81
N ILE A 81 6.48 -4.55 -7.83
CA ILE A 81 6.67 -6.01 -7.79
C ILE A 81 7.61 -6.41 -6.66
N ILE A 82 8.73 -5.70 -6.48
CA ILE A 82 9.68 -5.97 -5.39
C ILE A 82 8.99 -5.85 -4.02
N ILE A 83 8.20 -4.79 -3.81
CA ILE A 83 7.44 -4.61 -2.57
C ILE A 83 6.46 -5.76 -2.35
N GLY A 84 5.75 -6.19 -3.40
CA GLY A 84 4.86 -7.34 -3.32
C GLY A 84 5.58 -8.63 -2.90
N LEU A 85 6.76 -8.88 -3.46
CA LEU A 85 7.61 -10.01 -3.08
C LEU A 85 8.12 -9.89 -1.65
N LEU A 86 8.47 -8.69 -1.17
CA LEU A 86 8.88 -8.45 0.22
C LEU A 86 7.76 -8.77 1.21
N PHE A 87 6.49 -8.53 0.85
CA PHE A 87 5.36 -8.94 1.68
C PHE A 87 5.19 -10.45 1.74
N PHE A 88 5.37 -11.18 0.63
CA PHE A 88 5.40 -12.64 0.68
C PHE A 88 6.61 -13.18 1.48
N ALA A 89 7.75 -12.50 1.39
CA ALA A 89 8.94 -12.87 2.13
C ALA A 89 8.79 -12.73 3.66
N ARG A 90 7.70 -12.10 4.15
CA ARG A 90 7.31 -12.06 5.57
C ARG A 90 7.36 -13.41 6.26
N PHE A 91 6.95 -14.47 5.55
CA PHE A 91 6.85 -15.83 6.08
C PHE A 91 8.21 -16.51 6.27
N ILE A 92 9.27 -15.95 5.67
CA ILE A 92 10.65 -16.43 5.80
C ILE A 92 11.39 -15.55 6.81
N ASN A 93 11.34 -14.22 6.63
CA ASN A 93 12.01 -13.26 7.50
C ASN A 93 11.16 -12.00 7.70
N PRO A 94 10.73 -11.68 8.94
CA PRO A 94 9.98 -10.47 9.22
C PRO A 94 10.72 -9.16 8.88
N ALA A 95 12.05 -9.17 8.75
CA ALA A 95 12.80 -7.95 8.38
C ALA A 95 12.51 -7.50 6.94
N LEU A 96 12.26 -8.46 6.04
CA LEU A 96 12.01 -8.15 4.63
C LEU A 96 10.69 -7.41 4.45
N SER A 97 9.66 -7.79 5.22
CA SER A 97 8.37 -7.10 5.19
C SER A 97 8.38 -5.75 5.90
N VAL A 98 9.30 -5.49 6.83
CA VAL A 98 9.53 -4.13 7.34
C VAL A 98 9.96 -3.22 6.21
N LEU A 99 10.97 -3.65 5.43
CA LEU A 99 11.42 -2.89 4.26
C LEU A 99 10.29 -2.70 3.25
N GLY A 100 9.53 -3.76 2.94
CA GLY A 100 8.36 -3.69 2.07
C GLY A 100 7.33 -2.67 2.57
N GLY A 101 7.00 -2.69 3.88
CA GLY A 101 6.08 -1.75 4.50
C GLY A 101 6.53 -0.29 4.40
N LEU A 102 7.82 -0.02 4.66
CA LEU A 102 8.37 1.35 4.57
C LEU A 102 8.38 1.88 3.13
N LEU A 103 8.80 1.06 2.17
CA LEU A 103 8.76 1.42 0.74
C LEU A 103 7.32 1.65 0.26
N SER A 104 6.40 0.78 0.70
CA SER A 104 4.96 0.88 0.43
C SER A 104 4.37 2.18 0.97
N MET A 105 4.70 2.56 2.22
CA MET A 105 4.31 3.84 2.80
C MET A 105 4.82 5.02 1.98
N ALA A 106 6.07 4.98 1.50
CA ALA A 106 6.63 6.05 0.68
C ALA A 106 5.88 6.19 -0.65
N LEU A 107 5.57 5.08 -1.34
CA LEU A 107 4.77 5.10 -2.58
C LEU A 107 3.37 5.66 -2.34
N PHE A 108 2.64 5.17 -1.33
CA PHE A 108 1.30 5.69 -1.06
C PHE A 108 1.30 7.14 -0.58
N THR A 109 2.37 7.62 0.04
CA THR A 109 2.51 9.05 0.35
C THR A 109 2.49 9.90 -0.93
N VAL A 110 3.21 9.46 -1.97
CA VAL A 110 3.19 10.12 -3.28
C VAL A 110 1.81 10.03 -3.91
N THR A 111 1.17 8.87 -3.86
CA THR A 111 -0.16 8.68 -4.46
C THR A 111 -1.24 9.49 -3.75
N ILE A 112 -1.22 9.55 -2.42
CA ILE A 112 -2.14 10.39 -1.63
C ILE A 112 -1.90 11.87 -1.92
N SER A 113 -0.64 12.30 -2.13
CA SER A 113 -0.38 13.70 -2.50
C SER A 113 -1.00 14.08 -3.84
N MET A 114 -1.24 13.12 -4.74
CA MET A 114 -1.99 13.38 -5.98
C MET A 114 -3.43 13.84 -5.69
N MET A 115 -4.04 13.48 -4.57
CA MET A 115 -5.37 14.01 -4.18
C MET A 115 -5.37 15.53 -4.00
N VAL A 116 -4.21 16.11 -3.70
CA VAL A 116 -4.03 17.54 -3.46
C VAL A 116 -3.52 18.25 -4.71
N PHE A 117 -2.54 17.64 -5.40
CA PHE A 117 -1.80 18.30 -6.48
C PHE A 117 -2.29 17.96 -7.89
N LEU A 118 -3.12 16.92 -8.06
CA LEU A 118 -3.65 16.54 -9.38
C LEU A 118 -4.91 17.33 -9.71
N SER A 119 -4.98 17.89 -10.91
CA SER A 119 -6.21 18.47 -11.45
C SER A 119 -7.19 17.38 -11.89
N GLY A 120 -8.50 17.62 -11.75
CA GLY A 120 -9.53 16.68 -12.19
C GLY A 120 -9.85 15.55 -11.18
N ILE A 121 -9.50 15.75 -9.91
CA ILE A 121 -9.87 14.85 -8.81
C ILE A 121 -11.36 14.96 -8.45
N THR A 122 -11.98 16.12 -8.66
CA THR A 122 -13.42 16.33 -8.48
C THR A 122 -14.16 16.20 -9.81
N SER A 123 -15.43 15.82 -9.76
CA SER A 123 -16.32 15.88 -10.91
C SER A 123 -16.71 17.33 -11.24
N ASP A 124 -17.49 17.52 -12.31
CA ASP A 124 -18.05 18.82 -12.70
C ASP A 124 -18.95 19.44 -11.61
N ALA A 125 -19.48 18.61 -10.68
CA ALA A 125 -20.26 19.10 -9.54
C ALA A 125 -19.39 19.73 -8.43
N GLY A 126 -18.06 19.61 -8.51
CA GLY A 126 -17.13 20.11 -7.51
C GLY A 126 -17.07 19.29 -6.22
N PHE A 127 -16.23 19.72 -5.27
CA PHE A 127 -16.07 19.04 -3.99
C PHE A 127 -17.40 19.03 -3.19
N PRO A 128 -17.81 17.90 -2.56
CA PRO A 128 -17.04 16.67 -2.29
C PRO A 128 -17.23 15.54 -3.32
N VAL A 129 -17.83 15.79 -4.48
CA VAL A 129 -18.07 14.76 -5.50
C VAL A 129 -16.79 14.49 -6.27
N LEU A 130 -16.23 13.29 -6.11
CA LEU A 130 -14.98 12.88 -6.76
C LEU A 130 -15.21 12.44 -8.21
N SER A 131 -14.17 12.56 -9.03
CA SER A 131 -14.09 11.93 -10.34
C SER A 131 -13.71 10.46 -10.19
N PHE A 132 -13.78 9.69 -11.29
CA PHE A 132 -13.31 8.30 -11.31
C PHE A 132 -11.85 8.15 -10.84
N VAL A 133 -10.98 9.10 -11.20
CA VAL A 133 -9.59 9.13 -10.73
C VAL A 133 -9.53 9.45 -9.24
N GLY A 134 -10.36 10.39 -8.80
CA GLY A 134 -10.51 10.75 -7.39
C GLY A 134 -10.87 9.55 -6.50
N GLU A 135 -11.92 8.84 -6.89
CA GLU A 135 -12.41 7.64 -6.20
C GLU A 135 -11.36 6.52 -6.20
N PHE A 136 -10.64 6.34 -7.31
CA PHE A 136 -9.60 5.32 -7.39
C PHE A 136 -8.46 5.57 -6.39
N LEU A 137 -8.08 6.83 -6.13
CA LEU A 137 -6.99 7.19 -5.22
C LEU A 137 -7.38 7.06 -3.74
N LEU A 138 -8.67 7.05 -3.39
CA LEU A 138 -9.12 6.91 -1.99
C LEU A 138 -8.64 5.59 -1.36
N LYS A 139 -8.59 4.50 -2.13
CA LYS A 139 -8.12 3.20 -1.63
C LYS A 139 -6.68 3.28 -1.09
N ASP A 140 -5.88 4.21 -1.62
CA ASP A 140 -4.46 4.32 -1.31
C ASP A 140 -4.24 4.85 0.11
N ILE A 141 -5.21 5.55 0.70
CA ILE A 141 -5.24 5.91 2.12
C ILE A 141 -5.32 4.64 2.99
N GLY A 142 -6.22 3.72 2.63
CA GLY A 142 -6.34 2.42 3.31
C GLY A 142 -5.10 1.56 3.16
N LEU A 143 -4.49 1.54 1.97
CA LEU A 143 -3.27 0.80 1.71
C LEU A 143 -2.05 1.39 2.44
N PHE A 144 -1.99 2.72 2.61
CA PHE A 144 -0.99 3.37 3.48
C PHE A 144 -1.13 2.88 4.93
N ALA A 145 -2.34 2.90 5.48
CA ALA A 145 -2.59 2.42 6.85
C ALA A 145 -2.25 0.94 7.02
N ALA A 146 -2.60 0.10 6.04
CA ALA A 146 -2.22 -1.31 6.00
C ALA A 146 -0.69 -1.51 5.99
N SER A 147 0.03 -0.69 5.23
CA SER A 147 1.49 -0.71 5.14
C SER A 147 2.15 -0.34 6.46
N LEU A 148 1.63 0.69 7.13
CA LEU A 148 2.07 1.10 8.47
C LEU A 148 1.85 -0.02 9.50
N PHE A 149 0.67 -0.63 9.48
CA PHE A 149 0.35 -1.77 10.35
C PHE A 149 1.31 -2.93 10.12
N VAL A 150 1.55 -3.30 8.85
CA VAL A 150 2.46 -4.39 8.47
C VAL A 150 3.89 -4.12 8.93
N ALA A 151 4.40 -2.90 8.75
CA ALA A 151 5.73 -2.52 9.21
C ALA A 151 5.85 -2.67 10.74
N GLY A 152 4.88 -2.14 11.49
CA GLY A 152 4.84 -2.27 12.96
C GLY A 152 4.69 -3.71 13.45
N ASN A 153 3.81 -4.49 12.83
CA ASN A 153 3.62 -5.90 13.16
C ASN A 153 4.89 -6.73 12.89
N SER A 154 5.57 -6.45 11.78
CA SER A 154 6.83 -7.12 11.42
C SER A 154 7.96 -6.77 12.37
N LEU A 155 8.07 -5.50 12.80
CA LEU A 155 9.03 -5.08 13.82
C LEU A 155 8.81 -5.80 15.15
N LYS A 156 7.56 -5.90 15.62
CA LYS A 156 7.23 -6.68 16.83
C LYS A 156 7.64 -8.15 16.70
N ALA A 157 7.43 -8.75 15.53
CA ALA A 157 7.82 -10.13 15.28
C ALA A 157 9.35 -10.32 15.26
N LEU A 158 10.13 -9.33 14.82
CA LEU A 158 11.59 -9.37 14.91
C LEU A 158 12.08 -9.41 16.36
N VAL A 159 11.55 -8.51 17.20
CA VAL A 159 11.90 -8.47 18.62
C VAL A 159 11.53 -9.78 19.31
N ALA A 160 10.34 -10.32 19.04
CA ALA A 160 9.92 -11.61 19.58
C ALA A 160 10.83 -12.77 19.14
N LYS A 161 11.29 -12.77 17.88
CA LYS A 161 12.22 -13.79 17.36
C LYS A 161 13.59 -13.69 18.05
N GLN A 162 14.09 -12.48 18.31
CA GLN A 162 15.37 -12.27 19.02
C GLN A 162 15.29 -12.70 20.47
N ASN A 163 14.21 -12.40 21.18
CA ASN A 163 14.04 -12.79 22.59
C ASN A 163 13.87 -14.31 22.79
N ALA A 164 13.58 -15.05 21.72
CA ALA A 164 13.44 -16.50 21.74
C ALA A 164 14.74 -17.26 21.38
N GLN A 165 15.81 -16.53 21.02
CA GLN A 165 17.14 -17.05 20.73
C GLN A 165 18.07 -16.85 21.92
#